data_AF-A0A948WP26-F1
#
_entry.id   AF-A0A948WP26-F1
#
_cell.length_a   1.000
_cell.length_b   1.000
_cell.length_c   1.000
_cell.angle_alpha   90.00
_cell.angle_beta   90.00
_cell.angle_gamma   90.00
#
_symmetry.space_group_name_H-M   'P 1'
#
loop_
_entity.id
_entity.type
_entity.pdbx_description
1 polymer ?
#
loop_
_entity_poly.entity_id
_entity_poly.type
_entity_poly.pdbx_seq_one_letter_code
_entity_poly.pdbx_strand_id
1 'polypeptide(L)'
;MRKSLLFLTSLAVTALVAAPVASAEAPSAGAAGTCPGQFRVLHNDTISGVKFPAGPYNMVTSQLACSQSTKYFQQWLASGRVASGWTVKLLSQGRRRFTKLGTKVDFQATPATEPTPTPSPSGHTCPGYFHVLNNDRIGSMSLPAGRYQISLLNTDIALTGLNCPTASNDFAYFLNNDWSGKLPSPWYTNNSTKTFYRGSNSVGFRVKRIGN
;
A
#
# COMPACT_ATOMS: atom_id res chain seq x y z
N MET A 1 8.51 82.48 8.86
CA MET A 1 9.01 82.53 7.47
C MET A 1 8.94 81.11 6.91
N ARG A 2 7.86 80.74 6.18
CA ARG A 2 7.72 80.73 4.71
C ARG A 2 8.71 79.79 3.98
N LYS A 3 8.14 78.71 3.40
CA LYS A 3 8.34 78.12 2.05
C LYS A 3 8.53 76.60 2.10
N SER A 4 7.52 75.81 1.71
CA SER A 4 7.20 75.35 0.33
C SER A 4 8.07 74.15 -0.05
N LEU A 5 7.51 72.93 0.06
CA LEU A 5 6.86 72.15 -1.02
C LEU A 5 7.82 71.78 -2.16
N LEU A 6 8.11 70.48 -2.30
CA LEU A 6 8.31 69.82 -3.58
C LEU A 6 7.84 68.37 -3.49
N PHE A 7 6.84 68.08 -4.32
CA PHE A 7 6.25 66.78 -4.61
C PHE A 7 7.25 65.87 -5.32
N LEU A 8 7.28 64.60 -4.95
CA LEU A 8 7.76 63.50 -5.80
C LEU A 8 6.74 62.35 -5.69
N THR A 9 5.80 62.33 -6.64
CA THR A 9 4.89 61.21 -6.88
C THR A 9 5.64 60.07 -7.55
N SER A 10 5.92 59.00 -6.80
CA SER A 10 6.45 57.75 -7.36
C SER A 10 5.28 56.81 -7.65
N LEU A 11 5.02 56.53 -8.93
CA LEU A 11 4.20 55.40 -9.36
C LEU A 11 4.91 54.10 -8.94
N ALA A 12 4.30 53.30 -8.07
CA ALA A 12 4.71 51.92 -7.84
C ALA A 12 3.73 50.99 -8.55
N VAL A 13 4.26 50.28 -9.54
CA VAL A 13 3.57 49.29 -10.37
C VAL A 13 3.79 47.91 -9.76
N THR A 14 2.69 47.17 -9.60
CA THR A 14 2.51 45.69 -9.49
C THR A 14 3.22 44.89 -8.39
N ALA A 15 2.42 44.09 -7.67
CA ALA A 15 2.40 42.62 -7.86
C ALA A 15 1.19 42.01 -7.12
N LEU A 16 0.19 41.50 -7.85
CA LEU A 16 -0.76 40.55 -7.27
C LEU A 16 0.01 39.25 -7.02
N VAL A 17 0.30 38.96 -5.75
CA VAL A 17 0.77 37.65 -5.32
C VAL A 17 -0.43 36.71 -5.37
N ALA A 18 -0.53 35.91 -6.43
CA ALA A 18 -1.44 34.77 -6.47
C ALA A 18 -0.94 33.74 -5.44
N ALA A 19 -1.59 33.66 -4.30
CA ALA A 19 -1.34 32.60 -3.33
C ALA A 19 -1.69 31.25 -3.98
N PRO A 20 -0.82 30.23 -3.89
CA PRO A 20 -1.21 28.88 -4.26
C PRO A 20 -2.28 28.41 -3.28
N VAL A 21 -3.52 28.28 -3.75
CA VAL A 21 -4.53 27.46 -3.09
C VAL A 21 -4.00 26.04 -3.10
N ALA A 22 -3.41 25.63 -1.98
CA ALA A 22 -3.14 24.24 -1.69
C ALA A 22 -4.49 23.51 -1.68
N SER A 23 -4.76 22.75 -2.74
CA SER A 23 -5.83 21.77 -2.74
C SER A 23 -5.52 20.76 -1.65
N ALA A 24 -6.07 20.97 -0.46
CA ALA A 24 -6.18 19.90 0.52
C ALA A 24 -7.06 18.83 -0.13
N GLU A 25 -6.45 17.75 -0.62
CA GLU A 25 -7.18 16.52 -0.89
C GLU A 25 -7.86 16.13 0.43
N ALA A 26 -9.18 16.34 0.48
CA ALA A 26 -9.97 15.84 1.58
C ALA A 26 -9.69 14.33 1.69
N PRO A 27 -9.47 13.78 2.89
CA PRO A 27 -9.36 12.33 3.06
C PRO A 27 -10.61 11.73 2.43
N SER A 28 -10.42 10.97 1.36
CA SER A 28 -11.52 10.38 0.61
C SER A 28 -12.38 9.58 1.59
N ALA A 29 -13.59 10.06 1.84
CA ALA A 29 -14.57 9.39 2.68
C ALA A 29 -14.65 7.94 2.20
N GLY A 30 -14.45 6.97 3.11
CA GLY A 30 -14.26 5.57 2.75
C GLY A 30 -15.44 5.03 1.96
N ALA A 31 -15.33 5.07 0.63
CA ALA A 31 -16.35 4.54 -0.26
C ALA A 31 -16.48 3.04 0.03
N ALA A 32 -17.69 2.60 0.35
CA ALA A 32 -18.01 1.19 0.44
C ALA A 32 -17.83 0.57 -0.96
N GLY A 33 -17.11 -0.54 -1.04
CA GLY A 33 -16.85 -1.17 -2.34
C GLY A 33 -15.83 -2.30 -2.29
N THR A 34 -15.71 -2.98 -3.43
CA THR A 34 -14.66 -3.98 -3.66
C THR A 34 -13.31 -3.28 -3.77
N CYS A 35 -12.33 -3.78 -3.04
CA CYS A 35 -10.98 -3.26 -3.13
C CYS A 35 -10.31 -3.66 -4.44
N PRO A 36 -9.52 -2.75 -5.05
CA PRO A 36 -8.76 -3.10 -6.24
C PRO A 36 -7.72 -4.15 -5.89
N GLY A 37 -7.64 -5.20 -6.70
CA GLY A 37 -6.71 -6.31 -6.51
C GLY A 37 -7.09 -7.26 -5.37
N GLN A 38 -6.20 -8.21 -5.11
CA GLN A 38 -6.33 -9.19 -4.03
C GLN A 38 -5.28 -8.93 -2.96
N PHE A 39 -5.65 -9.09 -1.69
CA PHE A 39 -4.71 -9.11 -0.57
C PHE A 39 -4.15 -10.52 -0.40
N ARG A 40 -2.83 -10.70 -0.23
CA ARG A 40 -2.24 -12.03 -0.01
C ARG A 40 -1.88 -12.25 1.45
N VAL A 41 -2.49 -13.26 2.06
CA VAL A 41 -2.07 -13.80 3.35
C VAL A 41 -0.87 -14.71 3.10
N LEU A 42 0.24 -14.46 3.80
CA LEU A 42 1.51 -15.14 3.54
C LEU A 42 1.64 -16.47 4.27
N HIS A 43 1.01 -16.60 5.44
CA HIS A 43 1.09 -17.78 6.29
C HIS A 43 -0.31 -18.28 6.65
N ASN A 44 -0.39 -19.50 7.16
CA ASN A 44 -1.64 -19.98 7.75
C ASN A 44 -1.80 -19.32 9.12
N ASP A 45 -2.46 -18.17 9.13
CA ASP A 45 -2.61 -17.33 10.31
C ASP A 45 -3.95 -17.56 11.00
N THR A 46 -4.08 -17.05 12.22
CA THR A 46 -5.33 -17.05 12.99
C THR A 46 -5.53 -15.69 13.64
N ILE A 47 -6.71 -15.10 13.49
CA ILE A 47 -7.08 -13.83 14.13
C ILE A 47 -8.24 -14.10 15.07
N SER A 48 -8.02 -13.92 16.38
CA SER A 48 -9.07 -14.11 17.40
C SER A 48 -9.82 -15.45 17.26
N GLY A 49 -9.08 -16.52 16.96
CA GLY A 49 -9.61 -17.89 16.76
C GLY A 49 -10.16 -18.19 15.36
N VAL A 50 -10.28 -17.19 14.47
CA VAL A 50 -10.71 -17.39 13.07
C VAL A 50 -9.49 -17.69 12.20
N LYS A 51 -9.51 -18.80 11.46
CA LYS A 51 -8.42 -19.21 10.57
C LYS A 51 -8.39 -18.38 9.28
N PHE A 52 -7.19 -17.99 8.87
CA PHE A 52 -6.85 -17.34 7.61
C PHE A 52 -5.76 -18.15 6.90
N PRO A 53 -6.15 -19.16 6.09
CA PRO A 53 -5.19 -19.88 5.26
C PRO A 53 -4.38 -18.93 4.38
N ALA A 54 -3.11 -19.28 4.14
CA ALA A 54 -2.27 -18.57 3.19
C ALA A 54 -2.91 -18.58 1.80
N GLY A 55 -2.75 -17.50 1.07
CA GLY A 55 -3.32 -17.34 -0.27
C GLY A 55 -3.98 -15.98 -0.47
N PRO A 56 -4.56 -15.76 -1.66
CA PRO A 56 -5.18 -14.49 -2.00
C PRO A 56 -6.58 -14.34 -1.39
N TYR A 57 -6.97 -13.09 -1.13
CA TYR A 57 -8.26 -12.71 -0.60
C TYR A 57 -8.81 -11.51 -1.37
N ASN A 58 -10.06 -11.63 -1.80
CA ASN A 58 -10.84 -10.48 -2.25
C ASN A 58 -11.31 -9.72 -1.01
N MET A 59 -11.12 -8.40 -1.00
CA MET A 59 -11.61 -7.56 0.08
C MET A 59 -12.75 -6.65 -0.35
N VAL A 60 -13.74 -6.51 0.51
CA VAL A 60 -14.88 -5.61 0.33
C VAL A 60 -15.04 -4.79 1.60
N THR A 61 -15.30 -3.49 1.47
CA THR A 61 -15.43 -2.59 2.61
C THR A 61 -16.83 -1.97 2.70
N SER A 62 -17.21 -1.59 3.91
CA SER A 62 -18.38 -0.77 4.21
C SER A 62 -17.95 0.36 5.14
N GLN A 63 -18.07 1.60 4.66
CA GLN A 63 -17.65 2.82 5.40
C GLN A 63 -16.17 2.83 5.82
N LEU A 64 -15.32 2.14 5.07
CA LEU A 64 -13.87 2.09 5.29
C LEU A 64 -13.14 2.12 3.94
N ALA A 65 -12.09 2.92 3.82
CA ALA A 65 -11.26 2.95 2.63
C ALA A 65 -10.46 1.65 2.49
N CYS A 66 -10.21 1.19 1.27
CA CYS A 66 -9.48 -0.05 1.02
C CYS A 66 -8.06 -0.06 1.59
N SER A 67 -7.34 1.06 1.49
CA SER A 67 -6.01 1.23 2.11
C SER A 67 -6.06 1.05 3.64
N GLN A 68 -7.11 1.56 4.28
CA GLN A 68 -7.29 1.45 5.71
C GLN A 68 -7.64 0.02 6.13
N SER A 69 -8.55 -0.62 5.39
CA SER A 69 -8.95 -2.01 5.62
C SER A 69 -7.78 -2.99 5.46
N THR A 70 -6.96 -2.83 4.42
CA THR A 70 -5.79 -3.71 4.20
C THR A 70 -4.77 -3.52 5.29
N LYS A 71 -4.54 -2.28 5.74
CA LYS A 71 -3.66 -1.98 6.87
C LYS A 71 -4.13 -2.66 8.16
N TYR A 72 -5.42 -2.57 8.49
CA TYR A 72 -5.97 -3.26 9.66
C TYR A 72 -5.86 -4.78 9.53
N PHE A 73 -6.23 -5.33 8.37
CA PHE A 73 -6.17 -6.76 8.16
C PHE A 73 -4.75 -7.30 8.34
N GLN A 74 -3.77 -6.60 7.76
CA GLN A 74 -2.35 -6.91 7.90
C GLN A 74 -1.87 -6.85 9.36
N GLN A 75 -2.22 -5.81 10.10
CA GLN A 75 -1.87 -5.67 11.52
C GLN A 75 -2.47 -6.79 12.38
N TRP A 76 -3.69 -7.23 12.06
CA TRP A 76 -4.38 -8.27 12.82
C TRP A 76 -3.90 -9.68 12.48
N LEU A 77 -3.49 -9.93 11.24
CA LEU A 77 -2.75 -11.15 10.89
C LEU A 77 -1.44 -11.23 11.68
N ALA A 78 -0.67 -10.12 11.73
CA ALA A 78 0.60 -10.08 12.44
C ALA A 78 0.46 -10.23 13.97
N SER A 79 -0.58 -9.66 14.57
CA SER A 79 -0.81 -9.71 16.02
C SER A 79 -1.67 -10.89 16.49
N GLY A 80 -2.28 -11.63 15.55
CA GLY A 80 -3.21 -12.72 15.85
C GLY A 80 -4.53 -12.29 16.50
N ARG A 81 -4.82 -10.99 16.57
CA ARG A 81 -6.03 -10.44 17.20
C ARG A 81 -6.50 -9.16 16.55
N VAL A 82 -7.81 -8.92 16.59
CA VAL A 82 -8.37 -7.62 16.21
C VAL A 82 -8.14 -6.57 17.31
N ALA A 83 -8.16 -5.30 16.93
CA ALA A 83 -8.08 -4.18 17.87
C ALA A 83 -9.30 -4.14 18.82
N SER A 84 -9.16 -3.47 19.98
CA SER A 84 -10.28 -3.26 20.89
C SER A 84 -11.45 -2.56 20.17
N GLY A 85 -12.67 -2.99 20.45
CA GLY A 85 -13.88 -2.51 19.77
C GLY A 85 -14.13 -3.13 18.39
N TRP A 86 -13.34 -4.11 17.96
CA TRP A 86 -13.58 -4.90 16.75
C TRP A 86 -13.89 -6.35 17.06
N THR A 87 -14.61 -6.99 16.14
CA THR A 87 -14.83 -8.44 16.15
C THR A 87 -14.60 -9.00 14.76
N VAL A 88 -14.17 -10.26 14.70
CA VAL A 88 -14.06 -11.02 13.44
C VAL A 88 -14.93 -12.27 13.54
N LYS A 89 -15.69 -12.57 12.48
CA LYS A 89 -16.52 -13.77 12.39
C LYS A 89 -16.31 -14.47 11.05
N LEU A 90 -16.27 -15.80 11.09
CA LEU A 90 -16.37 -16.63 9.90
C LEU A 90 -17.86 -16.76 9.53
N LEU A 91 -18.19 -16.38 8.32
CA LEU A 91 -19.51 -16.49 7.72
C LEU A 91 -19.52 -17.66 6.70
N SER A 92 -20.69 -17.91 6.11
CA SER A 92 -20.83 -18.85 5.00
C SER A 92 -19.88 -18.51 3.83
N GLN A 93 -19.57 -19.52 3.01
CA GLN A 93 -18.66 -19.43 1.86
C GLN A 93 -17.22 -19.02 2.20
N GLY A 94 -16.79 -19.23 3.44
CA GLY A 94 -15.44 -18.88 3.88
C GLY A 94 -15.19 -17.38 3.97
N ARG A 95 -16.23 -16.55 4.06
CA ARG A 95 -16.06 -15.10 4.20
C ARG A 95 -15.75 -14.73 5.64
N ARG A 96 -14.69 -13.98 5.89
CA ARG A 96 -14.38 -13.43 7.22
C ARG A 96 -14.80 -11.97 7.27
N ARG A 97 -15.69 -11.61 8.19
CA ARG A 97 -16.17 -10.23 8.35
C ARG A 97 -15.61 -9.63 9.64
N PHE A 98 -15.03 -8.45 9.50
CA PHE A 98 -14.52 -7.64 10.58
C PHE A 98 -15.47 -6.48 10.82
N THR A 99 -16.06 -6.38 12.02
CA THR A 99 -17.05 -5.35 12.35
C THR A 99 -16.60 -4.55 13.55
N LYS A 100 -16.67 -3.23 13.45
CA LYS A 100 -16.45 -2.33 14.58
C LYS A 100 -17.74 -2.23 15.39
N LEU A 101 -17.65 -2.62 16.67
CA LEU A 101 -18.78 -2.70 17.60
C LEU A 101 -19.52 -1.36 17.70
N GLY A 102 -20.85 -1.42 17.69
CA GLY A 102 -21.71 -0.24 17.77
C GLY A 102 -21.76 0.61 16.50
N THR A 103 -21.17 0.16 15.38
CA THR A 103 -21.14 0.93 14.12
C THR A 103 -21.51 0.08 12.90
N LYS A 104 -21.68 0.72 11.74
CA LYS A 104 -21.84 0.07 10.43
C LYS A 104 -20.51 -0.11 9.68
N VAL A 105 -19.39 0.24 10.30
CA VAL A 105 -18.06 0.12 9.70
C VAL A 105 -17.64 -1.34 9.73
N ASP A 106 -17.39 -1.89 8.56
CA ASP A 106 -16.87 -3.24 8.41
C ASP A 106 -16.01 -3.40 7.16
N PHE A 107 -15.27 -4.51 7.14
CA PHE A 107 -14.75 -5.04 5.89
C PHE A 107 -14.76 -6.56 5.93
N GLN A 108 -14.67 -7.16 4.75
CA GLN A 108 -14.76 -8.58 4.52
C GLN A 108 -13.55 -9.05 3.74
N ALA A 109 -12.99 -10.18 4.14
CA ALA A 109 -11.94 -10.89 3.42
C ALA A 109 -12.45 -12.29 3.05
N THR A 110 -12.54 -12.57 1.76
CA THR A 110 -12.97 -13.86 1.23
C THR A 110 -11.81 -14.49 0.49
N PRO A 111 -11.41 -15.75 0.77
CA PRO A 111 -10.42 -16.44 -0.03
C PRO A 111 -10.78 -16.35 -1.51
N ALA A 112 -9.80 -16.01 -2.32
CA ALA A 112 -9.93 -15.95 -3.75
C ALA A 112 -9.14 -17.09 -4.39
N THR A 113 -9.43 -17.35 -5.65
CA THR A 113 -8.49 -18.03 -6.52
C THR A 113 -7.40 -17.05 -6.93
N GLU A 114 -6.17 -17.56 -7.10
CA GLU A 114 -5.13 -16.75 -7.72
C GLU A 114 -5.61 -16.28 -9.10
N PRO A 115 -5.39 -15.01 -9.47
CA PRO A 115 -5.68 -14.57 -10.81
C PRO A 115 -4.84 -15.40 -11.76
N THR A 116 -5.47 -15.95 -12.79
CA THR A 116 -4.77 -16.61 -13.88
C THR A 116 -3.69 -15.65 -14.38
N PRO A 117 -2.39 -16.03 -14.35
CA PRO A 117 -1.33 -15.13 -14.76
C PRO A 117 -1.57 -14.77 -16.23
N THR A 118 -1.91 -13.50 -16.49
CA THR A 118 -1.84 -12.98 -17.85
C THR A 118 -0.36 -12.95 -18.21
N PRO A 119 0.07 -13.64 -19.27
CA PRO A 119 1.47 -13.61 -19.68
C PRO A 119 1.87 -12.15 -19.91
N SER A 120 2.82 -11.66 -19.10
CA SER A 120 3.42 -10.36 -19.31
C SER A 120 4.14 -10.42 -20.66
N PRO A 121 3.88 -9.49 -21.59
CA PRO A 121 4.58 -9.47 -22.86
C PRO A 121 6.03 -9.09 -22.56
N SER A 122 6.91 -10.11 -22.61
CA SER A 122 8.36 -10.01 -22.46
C SER A 122 8.87 -9.46 -21.12
N GLY A 123 9.42 -10.39 -20.32
CA GLY A 123 10.37 -10.05 -19.26
C GLY A 123 9.72 -9.91 -17.90
N HIS A 124 10.53 -10.23 -16.90
CA HIS A 124 10.48 -9.93 -15.46
C HIS A 124 9.57 -8.80 -14.95
N THR A 125 9.11 -7.85 -15.77
CA THR A 125 8.33 -6.69 -15.37
C THR A 125 6.83 -6.99 -15.23
N CYS A 126 6.25 -6.47 -14.15
CA CYS A 126 4.84 -6.56 -13.84
C CYS A 126 3.99 -5.58 -14.64
N PRO A 127 2.78 -5.97 -15.07
CA PRO A 127 1.87 -5.06 -15.73
C PRO A 127 1.42 -3.95 -14.77
N GLY A 128 1.28 -2.73 -15.28
CA GLY A 128 0.86 -1.57 -14.50
C GLY A 128 1.95 -0.96 -13.63
N TYR A 129 1.53 -0.25 -12.58
CA TYR A 129 2.42 0.40 -11.62
C TYR A 129 1.85 0.32 -10.20
N PHE A 130 2.74 0.28 -9.22
CA PHE A 130 2.43 0.41 -7.80
C PHE A 130 2.54 1.89 -7.40
N HIS A 131 1.57 2.41 -6.65
CA HIS A 131 1.63 3.79 -6.18
C HIS A 131 2.01 3.83 -4.69
N VAL A 132 3.22 4.34 -4.41
CA VAL A 132 3.67 4.62 -3.05
C VAL A 132 3.07 5.95 -2.64
N LEU A 133 2.27 5.95 -1.58
CA LEU A 133 1.46 7.11 -1.18
C LEU A 133 2.24 8.13 -0.35
N ASN A 134 3.28 7.69 0.36
CA ASN A 134 4.05 8.53 1.27
C ASN A 134 5.54 8.46 0.95
N ASN A 135 6.31 9.40 1.51
CA ASN A 135 7.77 9.30 1.47
C ASN A 135 8.22 8.27 2.50
N ASP A 136 8.25 7.02 2.10
CA ASP A 136 8.52 5.88 2.98
C ASP A 136 10.01 5.50 2.99
N ARG A 137 10.40 4.74 4.01
CA ARG A 137 11.74 4.16 4.15
C ARG A 137 11.66 2.71 4.62
N ILE A 138 12.65 1.93 4.19
CA ILE A 138 12.91 0.58 4.70
C ILE A 138 14.40 0.53 5.06
N GLY A 139 14.70 0.71 6.34
CA GLY A 139 16.06 0.95 6.81
C GLY A 139 16.66 2.17 6.14
N SER A 140 17.82 2.01 5.49
CA SER A 140 18.43 3.09 4.71
C SER A 140 17.86 3.23 3.28
N MET A 141 16.99 2.33 2.83
CA MET A 141 16.34 2.43 1.52
C MET A 141 15.27 3.52 1.53
N SER A 142 15.48 4.58 0.74
CA SER A 142 14.46 5.61 0.51
C SER A 142 13.48 5.19 -0.59
N LEU A 143 12.18 5.32 -0.33
CA LEU A 143 11.09 5.03 -1.26
C LEU A 143 10.13 6.23 -1.29
N PRO A 144 10.50 7.32 -2.01
CA PRO A 144 9.64 8.50 -2.12
C PRO A 144 8.27 8.18 -2.71
N ALA A 145 7.25 8.95 -2.34
CA ALA A 145 5.91 8.83 -2.90
C ALA A 145 5.96 8.90 -4.43
N GLY A 146 5.07 8.19 -5.13
CA GLY A 146 4.98 8.19 -6.59
C GLY A 146 4.74 6.81 -7.18
N ARG A 147 4.83 6.71 -8.51
CA ARG A 147 4.60 5.46 -9.25
C ARG A 147 5.87 4.64 -9.38
N TYR A 148 5.75 3.34 -9.12
CA TYR A 148 6.81 2.35 -9.17
C TYR A 148 6.45 1.21 -10.12
N GLN A 149 7.40 0.85 -10.95
CA GLN A 149 7.39 -0.39 -11.71
C GLN A 149 7.98 -1.50 -10.84
N ILE A 150 7.32 -2.66 -10.84
CA ILE A 150 7.79 -3.86 -10.15
C ILE A 150 8.34 -4.82 -11.21
N SER A 151 9.51 -5.40 -10.97
CA SER A 151 10.05 -6.50 -11.79
C SER A 151 10.44 -7.69 -10.91
N LEU A 152 9.89 -8.87 -11.19
CA LEU A 152 10.27 -10.15 -10.60
C LEU A 152 11.69 -10.54 -11.02
N LEU A 153 12.49 -11.12 -10.13
CA LEU A 153 13.84 -11.59 -10.46
C LEU A 153 13.81 -12.90 -11.26
N ASN A 154 12.72 -13.66 -11.15
CA ASN A 154 12.47 -14.88 -11.89
C ASN A 154 10.97 -14.96 -12.22
N THR A 155 10.63 -15.45 -13.41
CA THR A 155 9.26 -15.59 -13.90
C THR A 155 8.71 -17.00 -13.75
N ASP A 156 9.52 -17.97 -13.30
CA ASP A 156 9.06 -19.33 -13.02
C ASP A 156 8.27 -19.35 -11.71
N ILE A 157 6.95 -19.21 -11.83
CA ILE A 157 6.02 -19.19 -10.70
C ILE A 157 6.01 -20.54 -9.97
N ALA A 158 6.21 -21.67 -10.68
CA ALA A 158 6.17 -23.00 -10.06
C ALA A 158 7.35 -23.22 -9.12
N LEU A 159 8.54 -22.72 -9.51
CA LEU A 159 9.74 -22.80 -8.67
C LEU A 159 9.76 -21.75 -7.57
N THR A 160 9.31 -20.54 -7.88
CA THR A 160 9.51 -19.40 -6.99
C THR A 160 8.32 -19.12 -6.10
N GLY A 161 7.10 -19.49 -6.49
CA GLY A 161 5.86 -19.09 -5.83
C GLY A 161 5.68 -17.57 -5.75
N LEU A 162 6.29 -16.81 -6.67
CA LEU A 162 6.24 -15.35 -6.72
C LEU A 162 5.72 -14.90 -8.08
N ASN A 163 4.70 -14.04 -8.06
CA ASN A 163 4.11 -13.42 -9.23
C ASN A 163 3.85 -11.93 -8.96
N CYS A 164 3.42 -11.19 -9.99
CA CYS A 164 3.26 -9.74 -9.89
C CYS A 164 2.24 -9.26 -8.84
N PRO A 165 1.05 -9.87 -8.72
CA PRO A 165 0.15 -9.57 -7.60
C PRO A 165 0.82 -9.81 -6.24
N THR A 166 1.55 -10.92 -6.08
CA THR A 166 2.24 -11.25 -4.82
C THR A 166 3.34 -10.23 -4.51
N ALA A 167 4.20 -9.91 -5.47
CA ALA A 167 5.25 -8.91 -5.31
C ALA A 167 4.69 -7.52 -4.96
N SER A 168 3.56 -7.13 -5.54
CA SER A 168 2.89 -5.87 -5.23
C SER A 168 2.38 -5.84 -3.79
N ASN A 169 1.80 -6.94 -3.31
CA ASN A 169 1.33 -7.08 -1.94
C ASN A 169 2.47 -7.10 -0.93
N ASP A 170 3.55 -7.83 -1.22
CA ASP A 170 4.75 -7.86 -0.39
C ASP A 170 5.38 -6.45 -0.31
N PHE A 171 5.42 -5.72 -1.43
CA PHE A 171 5.92 -4.35 -1.43
C PHE A 171 5.06 -3.41 -0.55
N ALA A 172 3.73 -3.46 -0.69
CA ALA A 172 2.82 -2.74 0.20
C ALA A 172 3.04 -3.16 1.67
N TYR A 173 3.27 -4.44 1.90
CA TYR A 173 3.48 -4.98 3.24
C TYR A 173 4.74 -4.37 3.87
N PHE A 174 5.84 -4.26 3.12
CA PHE A 174 7.09 -3.69 3.62
C PHE A 174 6.99 -2.18 3.88
N LEU A 175 6.29 -1.44 3.03
CA LEU A 175 6.06 0.00 3.23
C LEU A 175 5.24 0.28 4.50
N ASN A 176 4.23 -0.54 4.78
CA ASN A 176 3.28 -0.28 5.86
C ASN A 176 3.79 -0.54 7.28
N ASN A 177 4.90 -1.28 7.46
CA ASN A 177 5.38 -1.69 8.78
C ASN A 177 6.69 -1.01 9.21
N ASP A 178 7.12 0.04 8.50
CA ASP A 178 8.28 0.89 8.86
C ASP A 178 9.49 0.08 9.36
N TRP A 179 9.96 -0.85 8.52
CA TRP A 179 11.06 -1.72 8.89
C TRP A 179 12.35 -0.93 8.97
N SER A 180 13.13 -1.11 10.05
CA SER A 180 14.50 -0.55 10.20
C SER A 180 15.54 -1.18 9.26
N GLY A 181 15.09 -1.85 8.18
CA GLY A 181 15.92 -2.54 7.18
C GLY A 181 15.91 -4.06 7.32
N LYS A 182 15.38 -4.59 8.44
CA LYS A 182 15.20 -6.03 8.65
C LYS A 182 13.77 -6.41 8.31
N LEU A 183 13.58 -7.03 7.15
CA LEU A 183 12.27 -7.56 6.74
C LEU A 183 11.94 -8.86 7.49
N PRO A 184 10.66 -9.27 7.56
CA PRO A 184 10.31 -10.54 8.18
C PRO A 184 10.95 -11.68 7.40
N SER A 185 11.49 -12.66 8.12
CA SER A 185 12.04 -13.87 7.50
C SER A 185 11.03 -14.50 6.54
N PRO A 186 11.44 -14.97 5.35
CA PRO A 186 12.82 -15.09 4.85
C PRO A 186 13.28 -13.90 3.99
N TRP A 187 12.66 -12.72 4.15
CA TRP A 187 12.93 -11.57 3.32
C TRP A 187 14.16 -10.76 3.75
N TYR A 188 14.87 -10.24 2.76
CA TYR A 188 15.94 -9.25 2.94
C TYR A 188 16.02 -8.33 1.73
N THR A 189 16.79 -7.24 1.84
CA THR A 189 16.84 -6.20 0.80
C THR A 189 18.24 -5.89 0.34
N ASN A 190 18.34 -5.41 -0.90
CA ASN A 190 19.49 -4.65 -1.39
C ASN A 190 19.03 -3.21 -1.65
N ASN A 191 19.55 -2.29 -0.82
CA ASN A 191 19.12 -0.89 -0.82
C ASN A 191 19.58 -0.12 -2.05
N SER A 192 20.73 -0.48 -2.63
CA SER A 192 21.28 0.18 -3.82
C SER A 192 20.41 -0.07 -5.05
N THR A 193 19.91 -1.30 -5.21
CA THR A 193 19.12 -1.70 -6.38
C THR A 193 17.61 -1.69 -6.11
N LYS A 194 17.20 -1.38 -4.87
CA LYS A 194 15.81 -1.47 -4.39
C LYS A 194 15.20 -2.85 -4.67
N THR A 195 15.98 -3.89 -4.35
CA THR A 195 15.61 -5.29 -4.55
C THR A 195 15.20 -5.94 -3.24
N PHE A 196 14.15 -6.74 -3.29
CA PHE A 196 13.60 -7.55 -2.21
C PHE A 196 13.80 -9.03 -2.56
N TYR A 197 14.55 -9.74 -1.74
CA TYR A 197 14.85 -11.16 -1.91
C TYR A 197 14.11 -12.00 -0.88
N ARG A 198 13.71 -13.21 -1.26
CA ARG A 198 12.98 -14.15 -0.41
C ARG A 198 13.76 -15.46 -0.31
N GLY A 199 14.50 -15.65 0.76
CA GLY A 199 15.30 -16.85 1.02
C GLY A 199 16.54 -17.02 0.12
N SER A 200 16.48 -16.64 -1.16
CA SER A 200 17.59 -16.68 -2.11
C SER A 200 17.65 -15.44 -3.01
N ASN A 201 18.80 -15.20 -3.63
CA ASN A 201 19.01 -14.06 -4.53
C ASN A 201 18.28 -14.17 -5.88
N SER A 202 17.69 -15.32 -6.21
CA SER A 202 16.95 -15.56 -7.45
C SER A 202 15.43 -15.46 -7.28
N VAL A 203 14.94 -15.44 -6.04
CA VAL A 203 13.52 -15.36 -5.72
C VAL A 203 13.25 -14.01 -5.09
N GLY A 204 12.48 -13.16 -5.77
CA GLY A 204 12.23 -11.81 -5.29
C GLY A 204 11.74 -10.87 -6.37
N PHE A 205 11.73 -9.59 -6.05
CA PHE A 205 11.37 -8.53 -7.00
C PHE A 205 12.19 -7.26 -6.72
N ARG A 206 12.36 -6.43 -7.73
CA ARG A 206 12.92 -5.08 -7.63
C ARG A 206 11.85 -4.05 -7.92
N VAL A 207 12.01 -2.86 -7.36
CA VAL A 207 11.13 -1.72 -7.62
C VAL A 207 11.91 -0.56 -8.20
N LYS A 208 11.37 0.07 -9.25
CA LYS A 208 11.94 1.26 -9.87
C LYS A 208 10.89 2.36 -9.92
N ARG A 209 11.19 3.52 -9.35
CA ARG A 209 10.31 4.69 -9.48
C ARG A 209 10.29 5.14 -10.94
N ILE A 210 9.09 5.33 -11.50
CA ILE A 210 8.87 5.71 -12.91
C ILE A 210 8.16 7.06 -13.05
N GLY A 211 7.72 7.66 -11.95
CA GLY A 211 7.11 9.00 -11.97
C GLY A 211 6.56 9.39 -10.61
N ASN A 212 6.05 10.62 -10.54
CA ASN A 212 5.11 11.03 -9.50
C ASN A 212 3.73 10.47 -9.85
#